data_AF-A0A497IK27-F1
#
_entry.id   AF-A0A497IK27-F1
#
_cell.length_a   1.000
_cell.length_b   1.000
_cell.length_c   1.000
_cell.angle_alpha   90.00
_cell.angle_beta   90.00
_cell.angle_gamma   90.00
#
_symmetry.space_group_name_H-M   'P 1'
#
loop_
_entity.id
_entity.type
_entity.pdbx_description
1 polymer ?
#
loop_
_entity_poly.entity_id
_entity_poly.type
_entity_poly.pdbx_seq_one_letter_code
_entity_poly.pdbx_strand_id
1 'polypeptide(L)'
;MLEVVKEFIDKYYTPGIVHDMPYNPVDTVTYALILCISIFPVLKLLQRMRVDVDRGFIRAIVPYILAGSTLRVIEDVFKYAMKHTVFVPPPWHYIMITPQIYLLVFIITAVLLVLSLKIGSILQCDWHRIFAYLGIAWFVINLALLLMTTINLVSFLTLKLPERVSIPLLIVTLGAAITVAVYLIARSVN
;
A
#
# COMPACT_ATOMS: atom_id res chain seq x y z
N MET A 1 -20.01 22.09 21.14
CA MET A 1 -20.08 20.92 20.23
C MET A 1 -18.85 20.82 19.34
N LEU A 2 -18.51 21.87 18.56
CA LEU A 2 -17.31 21.85 17.70
C LEU A 2 -15.99 21.68 18.49
N GLU A 3 -15.88 22.30 19.66
CA GLU A 3 -14.69 22.15 20.52
C GLU A 3 -14.49 20.72 21.00
N VAL A 4 -15.57 20.06 21.45
CA VAL A 4 -15.53 18.65 21.89
C VAL A 4 -15.10 17.71 20.75
N VAL A 5 -15.61 17.95 19.53
CA VAL A 5 -15.20 17.18 18.35
C VAL A 5 -13.73 17.44 18.02
N LYS A 6 -13.29 18.69 18.09
CA LYS A 6 -11.90 19.07 17.84
C LYS A 6 -10.95 18.41 18.85
N GLU A 7 -11.25 18.49 20.14
CA GLU A 7 -10.48 17.82 21.20
C GLU A 7 -10.41 16.31 21.01
N PHE A 8 -11.52 15.68 20.59
CA PHE A 8 -11.53 14.25 20.27
C PHE A 8 -10.59 13.93 19.11
N ILE A 9 -10.63 14.72 18.02
CA ILE A 9 -9.75 14.55 16.87
C ILE A 9 -8.29 14.73 17.28
N ASP A 10 -7.99 15.81 18.02
CA ASP A 10 -6.65 16.14 18.46
C ASP A 10 -6.07 15.11 19.44
N LYS A 11 -6.92 14.43 20.20
CA LYS A 11 -6.49 13.37 21.12
C LYS A 11 -6.22 12.05 20.41
N TYR A 12 -7.06 11.64 19.46
CA TYR A 12 -7.04 10.29 18.90
C TYR A 12 -6.44 10.16 17.51
N TYR A 13 -6.35 11.24 16.71
CA TYR A 13 -5.90 11.15 15.31
C TYR A 13 -4.67 12.02 15.04
N THR A 14 -4.63 13.26 15.55
CA THR A 14 -3.50 14.17 15.34
C THR A 14 -2.15 13.58 15.79
N PRO A 15 -2.02 12.86 16.92
CA PRO A 15 -0.74 12.32 17.37
C PRO A 15 -0.11 11.31 16.40
N GLY A 16 -0.92 10.39 15.86
CA GLY A 16 -0.45 9.41 14.88
C GLY A 16 -0.08 10.03 13.53
N ILE A 17 -0.82 11.07 13.11
CA ILE A 17 -0.65 11.71 11.81
C ILE A 17 0.50 12.73 11.81
N VAL A 18 0.64 13.53 12.87
CA VAL A 18 1.60 14.65 12.93
C VAL A 18 2.91 14.25 13.61
N HIS A 19 2.85 13.35 14.59
CA HIS A 19 4.00 12.98 15.40
C HIS A 19 4.48 11.54 15.15
N ASP A 20 3.94 10.86 14.13
CA ASP A 20 4.26 9.46 13.78
C ASP A 20 4.17 8.52 15.00
N MET A 21 3.19 8.75 15.89
CA MET A 21 2.95 7.85 17.01
C MET A 21 2.29 6.55 16.55
N PRO A 22 2.50 5.43 17.28
CA PRO A 22 1.77 4.19 17.03
C PRO A 22 0.25 4.39 17.08
N TYR A 23 -0.46 3.59 16.28
CA TYR A 23 -1.92 3.57 16.28
C TYR A 23 -2.48 3.23 17.67
N ASN A 24 -3.56 3.90 18.02
CA ASN A 24 -4.32 3.63 19.24
C ASN A 24 -5.57 2.79 18.91
N PRO A 25 -6.29 2.27 19.92
CA PRO A 25 -7.48 1.45 19.63
C PRO A 25 -8.57 2.20 18.84
N VAL A 26 -8.70 3.51 19.02
CA VAL A 26 -9.72 4.33 18.34
C VAL A 26 -9.40 4.47 16.86
N ASP A 27 -8.20 4.94 16.51
CA ASP A 27 -7.82 5.10 15.10
C ASP A 27 -7.79 3.75 14.36
N THR A 28 -7.35 2.68 15.01
CA THR A 28 -7.31 1.32 14.46
C THR A 28 -8.72 0.83 14.10
N VAL A 29 -9.68 0.95 15.02
CA VAL A 29 -11.07 0.55 14.78
C VAL A 29 -11.69 1.43 13.70
N THR A 30 -11.44 2.74 13.73
CA THR A 30 -11.95 3.66 12.71
C THR A 30 -11.45 3.28 11.31
N TYR A 31 -10.15 3.00 11.15
CA TYR A 31 -9.59 2.62 9.86
C TYR A 31 -10.08 1.24 9.38
N ALA A 32 -10.26 0.29 10.30
CA ALA A 32 -10.86 -1.00 9.97
C ALA A 32 -12.31 -0.85 9.47
N LEU A 33 -13.11 -0.02 10.15
CA LEU A 33 -14.49 0.26 9.73
C LEU A 33 -14.54 0.95 8.37
N ILE A 34 -13.66 1.94 8.13
CA ILE A 34 -13.54 2.61 6.82
C ILE A 34 -13.24 1.57 5.74
N LEU A 35 -12.31 0.64 5.98
CA LEU A 35 -11.96 -0.39 5.01
C LEU A 35 -13.15 -1.31 4.72
N CYS A 36 -13.86 -1.78 5.75
CA CYS A 36 -15.06 -2.62 5.58
C CYS A 36 -16.16 -1.89 4.80
N ILE A 37 -16.45 -0.64 5.15
CA ILE A 37 -17.47 0.17 4.46
C ILE A 37 -17.06 0.47 3.03
N SER A 38 -15.77 0.63 2.75
CA SER A 38 -15.25 0.93 1.42
C SER A 38 -15.46 -0.21 0.41
N ILE A 39 -15.72 -1.45 0.85
CA ILE A 39 -16.00 -2.57 -0.04
C ILE A 39 -17.29 -2.32 -0.85
N PHE A 40 -18.33 -1.76 -0.23
CA PHE A 40 -19.63 -1.53 -0.90
C PHE A 40 -19.55 -0.63 -2.14
N PRO A 41 -18.96 0.60 -2.06
CA PRO A 41 -18.83 1.45 -3.23
C PRO A 41 -17.90 0.85 -4.30
N VAL A 42 -16.88 0.07 -3.90
CA VAL A 42 -16.00 -0.63 -4.83
C VAL A 42 -16.78 -1.67 -5.64
N LEU A 43 -17.55 -2.52 -4.99
CA LEU A 43 -18.40 -3.52 -5.67
C LEU A 43 -19.40 -2.84 -6.61
N LYS A 44 -20.05 -1.76 -6.15
CA LYS A 44 -20.98 -0.99 -6.98
C LYS A 44 -20.30 -0.36 -8.20
N LEU A 45 -19.06 0.11 -8.05
CA LEU A 45 -18.27 0.66 -9.15
C LEU A 45 -17.94 -0.41 -10.19
N LEU A 46 -17.47 -1.59 -9.75
CA LEU A 46 -17.17 -2.72 -10.64
C LEU A 46 -18.42 -3.18 -11.40
N GLN A 47 -19.56 -3.31 -10.72
CA GLN A 47 -20.84 -3.64 -11.35
C GLN A 47 -21.24 -2.60 -12.41
N ARG A 48 -21.08 -1.31 -12.11
CA ARG A 48 -21.38 -0.23 -13.06
C ARG A 48 -20.49 -0.27 -14.30
N MET A 49 -19.25 -0.73 -14.15
CA MET A 49 -18.31 -0.93 -15.25
C MET A 49 -18.48 -2.29 -15.96
N ARG A 50 -19.43 -3.14 -15.53
CA ARG A 50 -19.63 -4.50 -16.03
C ARG A 50 -18.36 -5.36 -15.93
N VAL A 51 -17.61 -5.18 -14.85
CA VAL A 51 -16.43 -5.99 -14.55
C VAL A 51 -16.83 -7.10 -13.58
N ASP A 52 -16.75 -8.34 -14.05
CA ASP A 52 -16.99 -9.52 -13.21
C ASP A 52 -15.74 -9.85 -12.38
N VAL A 53 -15.95 -10.21 -11.11
CA VAL A 53 -14.86 -10.64 -10.20
C VAL A 53 -14.61 -12.13 -10.40
N ASP A 54 -14.00 -12.47 -11.53
CA ASP A 54 -13.67 -13.83 -11.92
C ASP A 54 -12.21 -14.18 -11.61
N ARG A 55 -11.79 -15.41 -11.96
CA ARG A 55 -10.38 -15.84 -11.80
C ARG A 55 -9.42 -15.04 -12.67
N GLY A 56 -9.88 -14.47 -13.79
CA GLY A 56 -9.10 -13.57 -14.65
C GLY A 56 -8.77 -12.28 -13.92
N PHE A 57 -9.78 -11.60 -13.41
CA PHE A 57 -9.67 -10.35 -12.66
C PHE A 57 -8.85 -10.52 -11.39
N ILE A 58 -9.08 -11.59 -10.63
CA ILE A 58 -8.31 -11.88 -9.41
C ILE A 58 -6.82 -12.01 -9.74
N ARG A 59 -6.44 -12.69 -10.83
CA ARG A 59 -5.02 -12.76 -11.24
C ARG A 59 -4.49 -11.40 -11.70
N ALA A 60 -5.30 -10.65 -12.43
CA ALA A 60 -4.90 -9.36 -12.98
C ALA A 60 -4.75 -8.26 -11.92
N ILE A 61 -5.42 -8.39 -10.75
CA ILE A 61 -5.30 -7.43 -9.65
C ILE A 61 -4.10 -7.70 -8.72
N VAL A 62 -3.55 -8.92 -8.69
CA VAL A 62 -2.40 -9.27 -7.81
C VAL A 62 -1.23 -8.28 -7.93
N PRO A 63 -0.78 -7.86 -9.13
CA PRO A 63 0.30 -6.90 -9.26
C PRO A 63 0.01 -5.54 -8.59
N TYR A 64 -1.26 -5.13 -8.50
CA TYR A 64 -1.66 -3.90 -7.82
C TYR A 64 -1.60 -4.02 -6.30
N ILE A 65 -1.88 -5.21 -5.76
CA ILE A 65 -1.69 -5.48 -4.32
C ILE A 65 -0.20 -5.35 -3.99
N LEU A 66 0.66 -5.91 -4.83
CA LEU A 66 2.11 -5.78 -4.69
C LEU A 66 2.57 -4.32 -4.85
N ALA A 67 2.05 -3.60 -5.84
CA ALA A 67 2.37 -2.18 -6.06
C ALA A 67 1.94 -1.31 -4.87
N GLY A 68 0.73 -1.51 -4.33
CA GLY A 68 0.28 -0.80 -3.13
C GLY A 68 1.14 -1.14 -1.91
N SER A 69 1.57 -2.39 -1.77
CA SER A 69 2.45 -2.84 -0.68
C SER A 69 3.83 -2.20 -0.78
N THR A 70 4.44 -2.14 -1.97
CA THR A 70 5.75 -1.48 -2.14
C THR A 70 5.66 0.03 -2.02
N LEU A 71 4.53 0.64 -2.39
CA LEU A 71 4.32 2.08 -2.17
C LEU A 71 4.30 2.44 -0.68
N ARG A 72 3.76 1.56 0.18
CA ARG A 72 3.84 1.71 1.65
C ARG A 72 5.29 1.69 2.14
N VAL A 73 6.11 0.78 1.62
CA VAL A 73 7.54 0.72 1.95
C VAL A 73 8.27 1.97 1.48
N ILE A 74 7.93 2.49 0.29
CA ILE A 74 8.48 3.76 -0.22
C ILE A 74 8.13 4.90 0.74
N GLU A 75 6.89 4.98 1.22
CA GLU A 75 6.50 6.00 2.19
C GLU A 75 7.28 5.88 3.51
N ASP A 76 7.49 4.68 4.03
CA ASP A 76 8.29 4.47 5.25
C ASP A 76 9.75 4.91 5.07
N VAL A 77 10.36 4.56 3.92
CA VAL A 77 11.72 5.01 3.55
C VAL A 77 11.77 6.52 3.40
N PHE A 78 10.75 7.11 2.77
CA PHE A 78 10.66 8.54 2.54
C PHE A 78 10.47 9.32 3.84
N LYS A 79 9.67 8.81 4.78
CA LYS A 79 9.54 9.35 6.15
C LYS A 79 10.87 9.35 6.88
N TYR A 80 11.58 8.22 6.85
CA TYR A 80 12.89 8.11 7.46
C TYR A 80 13.88 9.09 6.83
N ALA A 81 13.93 9.16 5.49
CA ALA A 81 14.76 10.11 4.78
C ALA A 81 14.39 11.55 5.18
N MET A 82 13.10 11.91 5.24
CA MET A 82 12.64 13.25 5.61
C MET A 82 13.10 13.70 6.99
N LYS A 83 13.13 12.79 7.97
CA LYS A 83 13.66 13.05 9.32
C LYS A 83 15.15 13.45 9.30
N HIS A 84 15.86 13.11 8.23
CA HIS A 84 17.30 13.30 8.08
C HIS A 84 17.69 14.24 6.91
N THR A 85 16.82 14.46 5.93
CA THR A 85 17.03 15.30 4.75
C THR A 85 15.70 15.97 4.32
N VAL A 86 15.69 17.29 4.16
CA VAL A 86 14.49 18.08 3.84
C VAL A 86 14.12 17.90 2.36
N PHE A 87 13.39 16.83 1.99
CA PHE A 87 13.11 16.55 0.57
C PHE A 87 11.67 16.77 0.10
N VAL A 88 10.64 16.64 0.95
CA VAL A 88 9.26 17.06 0.62
C VAL A 88 8.59 17.68 1.86
N PRO A 89 8.41 19.00 1.90
CA PRO A 89 7.74 19.65 3.01
C PRO A 89 6.23 19.35 3.02
N PRO A 90 5.55 19.51 4.19
CA PRO A 90 4.09 19.61 4.25
C PRO A 90 3.56 20.59 3.19
N PRO A 91 2.41 20.32 2.55
CA PRO A 91 1.37 19.35 2.95
C PRO A 91 1.40 18.00 2.19
N TRP A 92 2.23 17.85 1.15
CA TRP A 92 2.18 16.72 0.23
C TRP A 92 2.45 15.37 0.90
N HIS A 93 3.26 15.38 1.95
CA HIS A 93 3.55 14.19 2.74
C HIS A 93 2.29 13.55 3.36
N TYR A 94 1.31 14.36 3.80
CA TYR A 94 0.11 13.87 4.47
C TYR A 94 -0.79 13.01 3.57
N ILE A 95 -0.64 13.10 2.24
CA ILE A 95 -1.37 12.26 1.28
C ILE A 95 -0.89 10.80 1.37
N MET A 96 0.37 10.58 1.72
CA MET A 96 0.96 9.22 1.80
C MET A 96 0.79 8.59 3.19
N ILE A 97 0.24 9.32 4.17
CA ILE A 97 -0.11 8.80 5.48
C ILE A 97 -1.43 8.03 5.38
N THR A 98 -1.62 7.09 6.30
CA THR A 98 -2.88 6.33 6.44
C THR A 98 -3.98 7.20 7.05
N PRO A 99 -5.24 7.02 6.60
CA PRO A 99 -5.70 6.06 5.59
C PRO A 99 -5.60 6.56 4.13
N GLN A 100 -5.19 7.81 3.89
CA GLN A 100 -5.23 8.51 2.59
C GLN A 100 -4.47 7.76 1.49
N ILE A 101 -3.33 7.15 1.82
CA ILE A 101 -2.56 6.35 0.87
C ILE A 101 -3.35 5.19 0.26
N TYR A 102 -4.27 4.57 1.01
CA TYR A 102 -5.12 3.49 0.49
C TYR A 102 -6.16 4.03 -0.50
N LEU A 103 -6.67 5.24 -0.26
CA LEU A 103 -7.54 5.92 -1.22
C LEU A 103 -6.77 6.29 -2.51
N LEU A 104 -5.52 6.74 -2.38
CA LEU A 104 -4.65 7.01 -3.53
C LEU A 104 -4.42 5.74 -4.36
N VAL A 105 -4.05 4.62 -3.72
CA VAL A 105 -3.87 3.33 -4.39
C VAL A 105 -5.15 2.91 -5.10
N PHE A 106 -6.31 3.04 -4.44
CA PHE A 106 -7.60 2.75 -5.04
C PHE A 106 -7.87 3.60 -6.28
N ILE A 107 -7.67 4.92 -6.21
CA ILE A 107 -7.90 5.84 -7.34
C ILE A 107 -7.00 5.47 -8.52
N ILE A 108 -5.70 5.25 -8.28
CA ILE A 108 -4.75 4.87 -9.34
C ILE A 108 -5.17 3.55 -9.96
N THR A 109 -5.47 2.52 -9.17
CA THR A 109 -5.92 1.22 -9.67
C THR A 109 -7.23 1.34 -10.45
N ALA A 110 -8.20 2.13 -10.00
CA ALA A 110 -9.46 2.35 -10.70
C ALA A 110 -9.25 3.08 -12.04
N VAL A 111 -8.37 4.08 -12.09
CA VAL A 111 -8.00 4.77 -13.34
C VAL A 111 -7.33 3.80 -14.32
N LEU A 112 -6.39 3.00 -13.86
CA LEU A 112 -5.71 1.99 -14.69
C LEU A 112 -6.66 0.90 -15.17
N LEU A 113 -7.66 0.52 -14.36
CA LEU A 113 -8.73 -0.39 -14.77
C LEU A 113 -9.55 0.22 -15.91
N VAL A 114 -10.03 1.46 -15.76
CA VAL A 114 -10.79 2.16 -16.80
C VAL A 114 -9.96 2.31 -18.09
N LEU A 115 -8.67 2.62 -17.97
CA LEU A 115 -7.77 2.69 -19.12
C LEU A 115 -7.63 1.33 -19.80
N SER A 116 -7.45 0.25 -19.04
CA SER A 116 -7.34 -1.10 -19.59
C SER A 116 -8.59 -1.54 -20.35
N LEU A 117 -9.78 -1.20 -19.85
CA LEU A 117 -11.06 -1.46 -20.53
C LEU A 117 -11.17 -0.68 -21.84
N LYS A 118 -10.81 0.61 -21.84
CA LYS A 118 -10.83 1.46 -23.04
C LYS A 118 -9.85 0.97 -24.09
N ILE A 119 -8.61 0.67 -23.69
CA ILE A 119 -7.56 0.18 -24.60
C ILE A 119 -7.95 -1.19 -25.17
N GLY A 120 -8.44 -2.11 -24.33
CA GLY A 120 -8.90 -3.43 -24.78
C GLY A 120 -10.03 -3.33 -25.82
N SER A 121 -10.97 -2.39 -25.63
CA SER A 121 -12.03 -2.14 -26.61
C SER A 121 -11.53 -1.56 -27.94
N ILE A 122 -10.48 -0.74 -27.93
CA ILE A 122 -9.92 -0.12 -29.14
C ILE A 122 -9.03 -1.11 -29.90
N LEU A 123 -8.17 -1.82 -29.19
CA LEU A 123 -7.18 -2.74 -29.77
C LEU A 123 -7.69 -4.18 -29.93
N GLN A 124 -8.95 -4.46 -29.57
CA GLN A 124 -9.57 -5.79 -29.64
C GLN A 124 -8.73 -6.87 -28.93
N CYS A 125 -8.17 -6.51 -27.76
CA CYS A 125 -7.30 -7.38 -26.99
C CYS A 125 -7.83 -7.57 -25.56
N ASP A 126 -7.31 -8.60 -24.88
CA ASP A 126 -7.76 -8.96 -23.54
C ASP A 126 -7.35 -7.89 -22.52
N TRP A 127 -8.34 -7.15 -22.02
CA TRP A 127 -8.16 -6.08 -21.04
C TRP A 127 -7.55 -6.59 -19.73
N HIS A 128 -7.75 -7.85 -19.35
CA HIS A 128 -7.13 -8.43 -18.15
C HIS A 128 -5.61 -8.42 -18.26
N ARG A 129 -5.08 -8.71 -19.45
CA ARG A 129 -3.63 -8.70 -19.69
C ARG A 129 -3.09 -7.27 -19.62
N ILE A 130 -3.76 -6.31 -20.24
CA ILE A 130 -3.37 -4.89 -20.16
C ILE A 130 -3.37 -4.43 -18.70
N PHE A 131 -4.44 -4.72 -17.97
CA PHE A 131 -4.55 -4.38 -16.56
C PHE A 131 -3.41 -5.00 -15.75
N ALA A 132 -3.13 -6.29 -15.93
CA ALA A 132 -2.02 -6.96 -15.26
C ALA A 132 -0.66 -6.31 -15.58
N TYR A 133 -0.37 -6.02 -16.86
CA TYR A 133 0.89 -5.41 -17.26
C TYR A 133 1.08 -4.00 -16.68
N LEU A 134 0.03 -3.19 -16.61
CA LEU A 134 0.08 -1.88 -15.97
C LEU A 134 0.39 -1.99 -14.47
N GLY A 135 -0.22 -2.96 -13.78
CA GLY A 135 0.08 -3.23 -12.37
C GLY A 135 1.51 -3.73 -12.16
N ILE A 136 2.01 -4.61 -13.03
CA ILE A 136 3.40 -5.07 -13.00
C ILE A 136 4.36 -3.90 -13.24
N ALA A 137 4.09 -3.05 -14.23
CA ALA A 137 4.91 -1.88 -14.52
C ALA A 137 4.99 -0.96 -13.30
N TRP A 138 3.87 -0.67 -12.65
CA TRP A 138 3.85 0.13 -11.43
C TRP A 138 4.64 -0.53 -10.29
N PHE A 139 4.44 -1.82 -10.06
CA PHE A 139 5.20 -2.57 -9.05
C PHE A 139 6.71 -2.54 -9.33
N VAL A 140 7.14 -2.75 -10.57
CA VAL A 140 8.55 -2.71 -10.98
C VAL A 140 9.13 -1.31 -10.82
N ILE A 141 8.37 -0.26 -11.15
CA ILE A 141 8.79 1.13 -10.90
C ILE A 141 9.03 1.36 -9.40
N ASN A 142 8.13 0.89 -8.55
CA ASN A 142 8.30 1.00 -7.09
C ASN A 142 9.55 0.24 -6.62
N LEU A 143 9.79 -0.97 -7.12
CA LEU A 143 10.99 -1.74 -6.79
C LEU A 143 12.27 -1.06 -7.28
N ALA A 144 12.28 -0.51 -8.49
CA ALA A 144 13.43 0.21 -9.02
C ALA A 144 13.74 1.44 -8.16
N LEU A 145 12.72 2.21 -7.76
CA LEU A 145 12.86 3.35 -6.87
C LEU A 145 13.40 2.94 -5.49
N LEU A 146 12.88 1.84 -4.93
CA LEU A 146 13.37 1.28 -3.67
C LEU A 146 14.83 0.82 -3.79
N LEU A 147 15.21 0.16 -4.87
CA LEU A 147 16.60 -0.27 -5.07
C LEU A 147 17.55 0.93 -5.20
N MET A 148 17.17 1.95 -5.97
CA MET A 148 17.98 3.16 -6.13
C MET A 148 18.15 3.91 -4.80
N THR A 149 17.06 4.08 -4.05
CA THR A 149 17.12 4.71 -2.71
C THR A 149 17.90 3.85 -1.73
N THR A 150 17.70 2.53 -1.73
CA THR A 150 18.39 1.57 -0.84
C THR A 150 19.89 1.53 -1.11
N ILE A 151 20.36 1.50 -2.37
CA ILE A 151 21.80 1.50 -2.67
C ILE A 151 22.47 2.78 -2.13
N ASN A 152 21.81 3.93 -2.27
CA ASN A 152 22.33 5.20 -1.77
C ASN A 152 22.23 5.33 -0.24
N LEU A 153 21.16 4.81 0.37
CA LEU A 153 20.86 4.94 1.80
C LEU A 153 21.52 3.84 2.65
N VAL A 154 21.57 2.59 2.18
CA VAL A 154 22.23 1.47 2.88
C VAL A 154 23.73 1.70 2.96
N SER A 155 24.37 2.21 1.91
CA SER A 155 25.78 2.62 1.96
C SER A 155 26.05 3.65 3.06
N PHE A 156 25.08 4.54 3.33
CA PHE A 156 25.14 5.51 4.42
C PHE A 156 24.82 4.89 5.80
N LEU A 157 23.89 3.94 5.88
CA LEU A 157 23.45 3.31 7.12
C LEU A 157 24.38 2.19 7.63
N THR A 158 24.99 1.39 6.75
CA THR A 158 25.98 0.37 7.13
C THR A 158 27.25 0.99 7.73
N LEU A 159 27.59 2.21 7.32
CA LEU A 159 28.70 2.98 7.90
C LEU A 159 28.40 3.56 9.29
N LYS A 160 27.12 3.83 9.62
CA LYS A 160 26.74 4.48 10.89
C LYS A 160 26.09 3.57 11.93
N LEU A 161 25.44 2.47 11.53
CA LEU A 161 24.67 1.59 12.44
C LEU A 161 24.80 0.10 12.03
N PRO A 162 25.96 -0.56 12.28
CA PRO A 162 26.20 -1.94 11.87
C PRO A 162 25.27 -2.96 12.55
N GLU A 163 24.70 -2.65 13.71
CA GLU A 163 23.83 -3.56 14.47
C GLU A 163 22.44 -3.79 13.85
N ARG A 164 22.03 -2.99 12.86
CA ARG A 164 20.68 -3.06 12.26
C ARG A 164 20.60 -3.88 10.97
N VAL A 165 21.71 -4.43 10.49
CA VAL A 165 21.80 -5.21 9.24
C VAL A 165 21.03 -6.54 9.32
N SER A 166 20.78 -7.06 10.54
CA SER A 166 20.06 -8.32 10.76
C SER A 166 18.53 -8.20 10.64
N ILE A 167 17.97 -6.98 10.72
CA ILE A 167 16.51 -6.75 10.76
C ILE A 167 15.82 -7.23 9.47
N PRO A 168 16.30 -6.90 8.24
CA PRO A 168 15.68 -7.40 7.02
C PRO A 168 15.70 -8.93 6.92
N LEU A 169 16.80 -9.57 7.33
CA LEU A 169 16.91 -11.02 7.33
C LEU A 169 15.89 -11.65 8.27
N LEU A 170 15.71 -11.08 9.47
CA LEU A 170 14.72 -11.52 10.45
C LEU A 170 13.29 -11.36 9.93
N ILE A 171 12.97 -10.27 9.24
CA ILE A 171 11.64 -10.06 8.65
C ILE A 171 11.35 -11.13 7.58
N VAL A 172 12.32 -11.40 6.71
CA VAL A 172 12.19 -12.42 5.65
C VAL A 172 12.03 -13.82 6.24
N THR A 173 12.83 -14.18 7.25
CA THR A 173 12.76 -15.50 7.88
C THR A 173 11.44 -15.69 8.62
N LEU A 174 10.96 -14.70 9.37
CA LEU A 174 9.66 -14.77 10.05
C LEU A 174 8.51 -14.84 9.05
N GLY A 175 8.53 -14.01 8.00
CA GLY A 175 7.50 -14.04 6.95
C GLY A 175 7.43 -15.38 6.23
N ALA A 176 8.59 -15.96 5.89
CA ALA A 176 8.67 -17.29 5.30
C ALA A 176 8.18 -18.38 6.27
N ALA A 177 8.59 -18.32 7.54
CA ALA A 177 8.19 -19.28 8.56
C ALA A 177 6.67 -19.29 8.77
N ILE A 178 6.04 -18.11 8.87
CA ILE A 178 4.58 -17.99 9.00
C ILE A 178 3.88 -18.56 7.77
N THR A 179 4.37 -18.24 6.56
CA THR A 179 3.79 -18.73 5.32
C THR A 179 3.86 -20.27 5.23
N VAL A 180 5.01 -20.84 5.59
CA VAL A 180 5.20 -22.30 5.65
C VAL A 180 4.29 -22.93 6.70
N ALA A 181 4.18 -22.35 7.90
CA ALA A 181 3.31 -22.85 8.95
C ALA A 181 1.83 -22.87 8.50
N VAL A 182 1.35 -21.79 7.90
CA VAL A 182 -0.02 -21.72 7.34
C VAL A 182 -0.22 -22.78 6.26
N TYR A 183 0.75 -22.95 5.36
CA TYR A 183 0.68 -23.96 4.31
C TYR A 183 0.61 -25.39 4.87
N LEU A 184 1.44 -25.71 5.88
CA LEU A 184 1.45 -27.02 6.51
C LEU A 184 0.13 -27.32 7.24
N ILE A 185 -0.43 -26.34 7.95
CA ILE A 185 -1.74 -26.47 8.62
C ILE A 185 -2.85 -26.66 7.59
N ALA A 186 -2.86 -25.87 6.51
CA ALA A 186 -3.86 -26.01 5.45
C ALA A 186 -3.77 -27.39 4.77
N ARG A 187 -2.55 -27.91 4.60
CA ARG A 187 -2.31 -29.24 4.06
C ARG A 187 -2.73 -30.36 5.01
N SER A 188 -2.64 -30.19 6.33
CA SER A 188 -3.04 -31.24 7.28
C SER A 188 -4.55 -31.39 7.45
N VAL A 189 -5.32 -30.38 7.02
CA VAL A 189 -6.80 -30.37 7.09
C VAL A 189 -7.45 -30.89 5.79
N ASN A 190 -6.69 -30.98 4.70
CA ASN A 190 -7.09 -31.57 3.42
C ASN A 190 -6.61 -33.03 3.29
#